data_AF-A0A497D626-F1
#
_entry.id   AF-A0A497D626-F1
#
_cell.length_a   1.000
_cell.length_b   1.000
_cell.length_c   1.000
_cell.angle_alpha   90.00
_cell.angle_beta   90.00
_cell.angle_gamma   90.00
#
_symmetry.space_group_name_H-M   'P 1'
#
loop_
_entity.id
_entity.type
_entity.pdbx_description
1 polymer ?
#
loop_
_entity_poly.entity_id
_entity_poly.type
_entity_poly.pdbx_seq_one_letter_code
_entity_poly.pdbx_strand_id
1 'polypeptide(L)'
;MQINNLKIFLKHLAKNKLYLVISVLGFTISLTFVILLSVYIKNELSVNSLQINKDRIYRLRNEKFAQVAPPIGGWLQSEIPEIESFTRTYTGEGFVTTTDDAKISFDYLLADSAFFKMFSF
;
A
#
# COMPACT_ATOMS: atom_id res chain seq x y z
N MET A 1 39.33 25.22 -2.35
CA MET A 1 39.99 24.41 -1.30
C MET A 1 39.32 23.05 -1.04
N GLN A 2 38.00 22.89 -1.25
CA GLN A 2 37.28 21.65 -0.91
C GLN A 2 37.48 20.46 -1.88
N ILE A 3 37.65 20.71 -3.19
CA ILE A 3 37.76 19.65 -4.21
C ILE A 3 39.08 18.86 -4.08
N ASN A 4 40.16 19.52 -3.64
CA ASN A 4 41.45 18.86 -3.43
C ASN A 4 41.40 17.82 -2.29
N ASN A 5 40.66 18.13 -1.21
CA ASN A 5 40.52 17.22 -0.08
C ASN A 5 39.73 15.96 -0.47
N LEU A 6 38.69 16.11 -1.29
CA LEU A 6 37.94 14.97 -1.82
C LEU A 6 38.82 14.07 -2.70
N LYS A 7 39.68 14.67 -3.54
CA LYS A 7 40.63 13.94 -4.39
C LYS A 7 41.66 13.16 -3.58
N ILE A 8 42.16 13.74 -2.50
CA ILE A 8 43.12 13.11 -1.58
C ILE A 8 42.45 11.95 -0.84
N PHE A 9 41.22 12.15 -0.35
CA PHE A 9 40.42 11.12 0.31
C PHE A 9 40.13 9.91 -0.61
N LEU A 10 39.72 10.15 -1.85
CA LEU A 10 39.50 9.09 -2.84
C LEU A 10 40.79 8.31 -3.15
N LYS A 11 41.93 9.00 -3.24
CA LYS A 11 43.23 8.35 -3.47
C LYS A 11 43.67 7.50 -2.27
N HIS A 12 43.36 7.94 -1.05
CA HIS A 12 43.59 7.19 0.18
C HIS A 12 42.71 5.93 0.26
N LEU A 13 41.43 6.05 -0.08
CA LEU A 13 40.48 4.94 -0.20
C LEU A 13 40.93 3.90 -1.23
N ALA A 14 41.38 4.34 -2.42
CA ALA A 14 41.85 3.44 -3.48
C ALA A 14 43.13 2.66 -3.10
N LYS A 15 43.93 3.21 -2.17
CA LYS A 15 45.16 2.56 -1.68
C LYS A 15 44.86 1.48 -0.64
N ASN A 16 43.81 1.65 0.16
CA ASN A 16 43.39 0.73 1.23
C ASN A 16 42.15 -0.10 0.83
N LYS A 17 42.31 -0.93 -0.20
CA LYS A 17 41.20 -1.68 -0.83
C LYS A 17 40.44 -2.61 0.12
N LEU A 18 41.14 -3.31 1.02
CA LEU A 18 40.50 -4.23 1.98
C LEU A 18 39.57 -3.47 2.95
N TYR A 19 40.06 -2.37 3.52
CA TYR A 19 39.29 -1.53 4.43
C TYR A 19 38.05 -0.93 3.74
N LEU A 20 38.22 -0.48 2.49
CA LEU A 20 37.12 0.02 1.68
C LEU A 20 36.05 -1.05 1.47
N VAL A 21 36.45 -2.26 1.06
CA VAL A 21 35.53 -3.37 0.82
C VAL A 21 34.74 -3.72 2.09
N ILE A 22 35.41 -3.88 3.23
CA ILE A 22 34.74 -4.22 4.50
C ILE A 22 33.75 -3.12 4.90
N SER A 23 34.19 -1.86 4.85
CA SER A 23 33.35 -0.73 5.29
C SER A 23 32.14 -0.53 4.38
N VAL A 24 32.33 -0.61 3.06
CA VAL A 24 31.26 -0.43 2.08
C VAL A 24 30.30 -1.61 2.09
N LEU A 25 30.79 -2.85 2.17
CA LEU A 25 29.92 -4.03 2.25
C LEU A 25 29.10 -4.03 3.55
N GLY A 26 29.74 -3.80 4.69
CA GLY A 26 29.05 -3.75 5.98
C GLY A 26 27.97 -2.66 6.02
N PHE A 27 28.29 -1.47 5.48
CA PHE A 27 27.31 -0.39 5.35
C PHE A 27 26.18 -0.73 4.38
N THR A 28 26.50 -1.29 3.21
CA THR A 28 25.51 -1.67 2.20
C THR A 28 24.54 -2.71 2.75
N ILE A 29 25.06 -3.78 3.36
CA ILE A 29 24.24 -4.85 3.94
C ILE A 29 23.30 -4.28 5.03
N SER A 30 23.85 -3.49 5.95
CA SER A 30 23.06 -2.88 7.03
C SER A 30 21.97 -1.98 6.48
N LEU A 31 22.29 -1.13 5.50
CA LEU A 31 21.33 -0.24 4.86
C LEU A 31 20.25 -1.02 4.09
N THR A 32 20.63 -2.09 3.38
CA THR A 32 19.68 -2.97 2.70
C THR A 32 18.67 -3.57 3.68
N PHE A 33 19.14 -4.07 4.84
CA PHE A 33 18.24 -4.60 5.87
C PHE A 33 17.29 -3.53 6.42
N VAL A 34 17.79 -2.34 6.72
CA VAL A 34 16.95 -1.22 7.21
C VAL A 34 15.88 -0.85 6.17
N ILE A 35 16.24 -0.77 4.89
CA ILE A 35 15.29 -0.44 3.81
C ILE A 35 14.25 -1.56 3.67
N LEU A 36 14.68 -2.82 3.61
CA LEU A 36 13.78 -3.97 3.49
C LEU A 36 12.79 -4.03 4.65
N LEU A 37 13.28 -3.86 5.88
CA LEU A 37 12.44 -3.86 7.07
C LEU A 37 11.47 -2.68 7.08
N SER A 38 11.92 -1.49 6.67
CA SER A 38 11.06 -0.30 6.59
C SER A 38 9.93 -0.50 5.57
N VAL A 39 10.24 -1.09 4.41
CA VAL A 39 9.23 -1.43 3.38
C VAL A 39 8.24 -2.46 3.93
N TYR A 40 8.73 -3.49 4.62
CA TYR A 40 7.89 -4.51 5.24
C TYR A 40 6.95 -3.91 6.30
N ILE A 41 7.47 -3.13 7.24
CA ILE A 41 6.67 -2.46 8.28
C ILE A 41 5.64 -1.51 7.64
N LYS A 42 6.04 -0.73 6.62
CA LYS A 42 5.11 0.13 5.90
C LYS A 42 3.99 -0.67 5.24
N ASN A 43 4.30 -1.83 4.68
CA ASN A 43 3.29 -2.70 4.08
C ASN A 43 2.32 -3.25 5.14
N GLU A 44 2.82 -3.75 6.26
CA GLU A 44 2.00 -4.27 7.36
C GLU A 44 1.10 -3.19 7.98
N LEU A 45 1.66 -1.99 8.23
CA LEU A 45 0.90 -0.86 8.77
C LEU A 45 -0.08 -0.24 7.74
N SER A 46 0.12 -0.47 6.44
CA SER A 46 -0.81 0.02 5.41
C SER A 46 -2.13 -0.75 5.40
N VAL A 47 -2.15 -1.97 5.96
CA VAL A 47 -3.39 -2.73 6.14
C VAL A 47 -4.13 -2.13 7.32
N ASN A 48 -5.34 -1.63 7.07
CA ASN A 48 -6.18 -1.01 8.09
C ASN A 48 -6.54 -2.03 9.19
N SER A 49 -5.73 -2.08 10.24
CA SER A 49 -5.82 -3.04 11.34
C SER A 49 -6.84 -2.65 12.41
N LEU A 50 -7.49 -1.50 12.25
CA LEU A 50 -8.45 -0.93 13.21
C LEU A 50 -9.89 -1.43 13.03
N GLN A 51 -10.10 -2.43 12.16
CA GLN A 51 -11.40 -3.06 11.95
C GLN A 51 -11.64 -4.14 13.01
N ILE A 52 -12.76 -4.07 13.75
CA ILE A 52 -13.08 -5.03 14.82
C ILE A 52 -13.11 -6.46 14.27
N ASN A 53 -13.65 -6.64 13.05
CA ASN A 53 -13.82 -7.94 12.41
C ASN A 53 -12.74 -8.23 11.35
N LYS A 54 -11.56 -7.59 11.43
CA LYS A 54 -10.51 -7.68 10.38
C LYS A 54 -10.16 -9.12 9.96
N ASP A 55 -10.15 -10.06 10.91
CA ASP A 55 -9.75 -11.46 10.68
C ASP A 55 -10.79 -12.25 9.87
N ARG A 56 -11.99 -11.70 9.68
CA ARG A 56 -13.12 -12.32 8.98
C ARG A 56 -13.54 -11.56 7.71
N ILE A 57 -12.85 -10.47 7.38
CA ILE A 57 -13.14 -9.65 6.20
C ILE A 57 -12.14 -9.99 5.10
N TYR A 58 -12.65 -10.47 3.98
CA TYR A 58 -11.84 -10.87 2.83
C TYR A 58 -12.21 -10.08 1.59
N ARG A 59 -11.20 -9.78 0.75
CA ARG A 59 -11.40 -9.17 -0.56
C ARG A 59 -11.39 -10.25 -1.64
N LEU A 60 -12.50 -10.35 -2.37
CA LEU A 60 -12.59 -11.24 -3.52
C LEU A 60 -11.70 -10.75 -4.67
N ARG A 61 -10.88 -11.66 -5.20
CA ARG A 61 -9.86 -11.38 -6.21
C ARG A 61 -9.81 -12.52 -7.23
N ASN A 62 -9.55 -12.22 -8.50
CA ASN A 62 -9.14 -13.23 -9.48
C ASN A 62 -7.60 -13.21 -9.63
N GLU A 63 -7.01 -14.18 -10.32
CA GLU A 63 -5.54 -14.29 -10.43
C GLU A 63 -4.83 -13.03 -10.94
N LYS A 64 -5.52 -12.18 -11.73
CA LYS A 64 -4.97 -10.99 -12.38
C LYS A 64 -5.44 -9.67 -11.76
N PHE A 65 -6.64 -9.61 -11.19
CA PHE A 65 -7.33 -8.39 -10.82
C PHE A 65 -8.10 -8.54 -9.50
N ALA A 66 -8.14 -7.45 -8.74
CA ALA A 66 -8.94 -7.33 -7.51
C ALA A 66 -10.31 -6.69 -7.73
N GLN A 67 -10.86 -6.95 -8.92
CA GLN A 67 -12.18 -6.52 -9.35
C GLN A 67 -12.88 -7.74 -9.95
N VAL A 68 -14.14 -7.91 -9.59
CA VAL A 68 -15.00 -9.01 -10.02
C VAL A 68 -16.31 -8.44 -10.53
N ALA A 69 -17.02 -9.22 -11.35
CA ALA A 69 -18.33 -8.82 -11.84
C ALA A 69 -19.29 -8.55 -10.66
N PRO A 70 -20.05 -7.43 -10.67
CA PRO A 70 -20.92 -7.04 -9.57
C PRO A 70 -21.91 -8.12 -9.05
N PRO A 71 -22.43 -9.05 -9.86
CA PRO A 71 -23.33 -10.10 -9.38
C PRO A 71 -22.66 -11.19 -8.53
N ILE A 72 -21.35 -11.36 -8.61
CA ILE A 72 -20.64 -12.50 -8.01
C ILE A 72 -20.80 -12.53 -6.48
N GLY A 73 -20.79 -11.37 -5.81
CA GLY A 73 -20.94 -11.31 -4.35
C GLY A 73 -22.25 -11.91 -3.86
N GLY A 74 -23.37 -11.57 -4.53
CA GLY A 74 -24.69 -12.10 -4.19
C GLY A 74 -24.82 -13.59 -4.49
N TRP A 75 -24.27 -14.05 -5.61
CA TRP A 75 -24.25 -15.47 -5.96
C TRP A 75 -23.42 -16.31 -4.99
N LEU A 76 -22.24 -15.84 -4.59
CA LEU A 76 -21.43 -16.55 -3.59
C LEU A 76 -22.13 -16.64 -2.25
N GLN A 77 -22.80 -15.57 -1.80
CA GLN A 77 -23.55 -15.60 -0.55
C GLN A 77 -24.72 -16.60 -0.60
N SER A 78 -25.35 -16.82 -1.76
CA SER A 78 -26.42 -17.82 -1.87
C SER A 78 -25.92 -19.27 -1.88
N GLU A 79 -24.71 -19.51 -2.40
CA GLU A 79 -24.13 -20.86 -2.51
C GLU A 79 -23.26 -21.25 -1.30
N ILE A 80 -22.68 -20.28 -0.60
CA ILE A 80 -21.72 -20.50 0.50
C ILE A 80 -22.31 -19.92 1.80
N PRO A 81 -22.91 -20.76 2.67
CA PRO A 81 -23.60 -20.30 3.88
C PRO A 81 -22.67 -19.66 4.93
N GLU A 82 -21.36 -19.89 4.85
CA GLU A 82 -20.35 -19.26 5.71
C GLU A 82 -20.15 -17.76 5.42
N ILE A 83 -20.65 -17.26 4.29
CA ILE A 83 -20.59 -15.83 3.95
C ILE A 83 -21.74 -15.09 4.64
N GLU A 84 -21.46 -14.52 5.81
CA GLU A 84 -22.44 -13.76 6.58
C GLU A 84 -22.95 -12.50 5.86
N SER A 85 -22.06 -11.79 5.16
CA SER A 85 -22.37 -10.56 4.44
C SER A 85 -21.34 -10.29 3.35
N PHE A 86 -21.76 -9.63 2.28
CA PHE A 86 -20.86 -9.05 1.28
C PHE A 86 -21.18 -7.58 1.06
N THR A 87 -20.19 -6.83 0.57
CA THR A 87 -20.37 -5.48 0.08
C THR A 87 -19.49 -5.28 -1.13
N ARG A 88 -19.98 -4.51 -2.09
CA ARG A 88 -19.20 -4.06 -3.24
C ARG A 88 -18.76 -2.64 -3.00
N THR A 89 -17.61 -2.30 -3.57
CA THR A 89 -17.07 -0.95 -3.52
C THR A 89 -16.56 -0.55 -4.90
N TYR A 90 -16.81 0.69 -5.30
CA TYR A 90 -16.26 1.27 -6.51
C TYR A 90 -15.75 2.68 -6.23
N THR A 91 -14.47 2.92 -6.46
CA THR A 91 -13.86 4.25 -6.39
C THR A 91 -13.92 4.91 -7.74
N GLY A 92 -14.35 6.16 -7.78
CA GLY A 92 -14.37 6.96 -9.00
C GLY A 92 -14.10 8.42 -8.71
N GLU A 93 -13.84 9.16 -9.77
CA GLU A 93 -13.70 10.62 -9.75
C GLU A 93 -14.95 11.22 -10.40
N GLY A 94 -15.46 12.31 -9.83
CA GLY A 94 -16.67 12.97 -10.28
C GLY A 94 -16.54 14.49 -10.26
N PHE A 95 -17.45 15.14 -10.96
CA PHE A 95 -17.57 16.59 -10.94
C PHE A 95 -18.98 16.98 -10.49
N VAL A 96 -19.07 17.94 -9.59
CA VAL A 96 -20.34 18.60 -9.24
C VAL A 96 -20.26 20.06 -9.63
N THR A 97 -21.35 20.57 -10.19
CA THR A 97 -21.52 21.99 -10.45
C THR A 97 -22.33 22.58 -9.31
N THR A 98 -21.81 23.59 -8.63
CA THR A 98 -22.54 24.31 -7.59
C THR A 98 -23.57 25.26 -8.21
N THR A 99 -24.46 25.80 -7.38
CA THR A 99 -25.46 26.80 -7.80
C THR A 99 -24.82 28.08 -8.38
N ASP A 100 -23.55 28.33 -8.05
CA ASP A 100 -22.76 29.48 -8.53
C ASP A 100 -21.90 29.14 -9.78
N ASP A 101 -22.23 28.06 -10.50
CA ASP A 101 -21.50 27.54 -11.67
C ASP A 101 -20.04 27.12 -11.41
N ALA A 102 -19.64 26.95 -10.14
CA ALA A 102 -18.33 26.43 -9.81
C ALA A 102 -18.28 24.91 -10.02
N LYS A 103 -17.29 24.43 -10.79
CA LYS A 103 -17.03 22.99 -10.96
C LYS A 103 -16.05 22.50 -9.90
N ILE A 104 -16.48 21.53 -9.12
CA ILE A 104 -15.66 20.90 -8.07
C ILE A 104 -15.42 19.44 -8.47
N SER A 105 -14.15 19.08 -8.57
CA SER A 105 -13.73 17.67 -8.69
C SER A 105 -13.73 17.04 -7.31
N PHE A 106 -14.24 15.82 -7.20
CA PHE A 106 -14.21 15.06 -5.97
C PHE A 106 -14.05 13.57 -6.24
N ASP A 107 -13.34 12.90 -5.33
CA ASP A 107 -13.23 11.45 -5.30
C ASP A 107 -14.41 10.90 -4.50
N TYR A 108 -15.02 9.84 -5.00
CA TYR A 108 -16.12 9.16 -4.32
C TYR A 108 -15.92 7.66 -4.26
N LEU A 109 -16.49 7.08 -3.20
CA LEU A 109 -16.61 5.64 -3.01
C LEU A 109 -18.08 5.27 -3.03
N LEU A 110 -18.50 4.52 -4.04
CA LEU A 110 -19.79 3.84 -4.02
C LEU A 110 -19.64 2.56 -3.20
N ALA A 111 -20.59 2.31 -2.31
CA ALA A 111 -20.62 1.09 -1.51
C ALA A 111 -22.07 0.62 -1.29
N ASP A 112 -22.27 -0.69 -1.13
CA ASP A 112 -23.56 -1.24 -0.73
C ASP A 112 -23.89 -0.84 0.72
N SER A 113 -25.16 -0.87 1.11
CA SER A 113 -25.60 -0.54 2.48
C SER A 113 -24.98 -1.44 3.56
N ALA A 114 -24.57 -2.66 3.20
CA ALA A 114 -23.88 -3.61 4.07
C ALA A 114 -22.48 -3.12 4.50
N PHE A 115 -21.89 -2.16 3.80
CA PHE A 115 -20.56 -1.62 4.10
C PHE A 115 -20.42 -1.16 5.56
N PHE A 116 -21.39 -0.42 6.08
CA PHE A 116 -21.38 0.07 7.46
C PHE A 116 -21.65 -1.00 8.52
N LYS A 117 -22.14 -2.18 8.12
CA LYS A 117 -22.27 -3.33 9.02
C LYS A 117 -20.98 -4.16 9.07
N MET A 118 -20.25 -4.20 7.96
CA MET A 118 -19.04 -5.00 7.84
C MET A 118 -17.81 -4.30 8.42
N PHE A 119 -17.70 -2.99 8.24
CA PHE A 119 -16.54 -2.20 8.65
C PHE A 119 -16.87 -1.29 9.85
N SER A 120 -15.93 -1.20 10.79
CA SER A 120 -15.94 -0.30 11.93
C SER A 120 -15.49 1.10 11.48
N PHE A 121 -16.38 2.09 11.62
CA PHE A 121 -16.14 3.52 11.36
C PHE A 121 -16.48 4.36 12.59
#